data_AF-A0A2I1EK90-F1
#
_entry.id   AF-A0A2I1EK90-F1
#
_cell.length_a   1.000
_cell.length_b   1.000
_cell.length_c   1.000
_cell.angle_alpha   90.00
_cell.angle_beta   90.00
_cell.angle_gamma   90.00
#
_symmetry.space_group_name_H-M   'P 1'
#
loop_
_entity.id
_entity.type
_entity.pdbx_description
1 polymer ?
#
loop_
_entity_poly.entity_id
_entity_poly.type
_entity_poly.pdbx_seq_one_letter_code
_entity_poly.pdbx_strand_id
1 'polypeptide(L)'
;MTRPSKQARHLKKAREIEAQKLNMKRNDKKRKIDEIINKMDEQKLDNTLDLITKLTESSKERIDLISSVQELSEEEVPTANHLIKTMRYPKGPNEGKLISPYLQNKAYEYMSQSLYKRQFSVSNSLQEINNAMETKIKQLQ
;
A
#
# COMPACT_ATOMS: atom_id res chain seq x y z
N MET A 1 19.49 -44.58 10.21
CA MET A 1 19.69 -43.39 9.35
C MET A 1 20.02 -43.83 7.93
N THR A 2 19.15 -43.50 6.97
CA THR A 2 19.26 -43.94 5.56
C THR A 2 20.34 -43.11 4.83
N ARG A 3 21.30 -43.76 4.17
CA ARG A 3 22.35 -43.06 3.42
C ARG A 3 21.72 -42.30 2.23
N PRO A 4 21.97 -40.98 2.08
CA PRO A 4 21.41 -40.21 0.97
C PRO A 4 21.93 -40.73 -0.37
N SER A 5 21.03 -40.80 -1.35
CA SER A 5 21.30 -41.31 -2.70
C SER A 5 22.43 -40.51 -3.37
N LYS A 6 23.12 -41.14 -4.32
CA LYS A 6 24.21 -40.50 -5.08
C LYS A 6 23.74 -39.19 -5.71
N GLN A 7 22.53 -39.18 -6.28
CA GLN A 7 21.90 -37.99 -6.88
C GLN A 7 21.65 -36.88 -5.86
N ALA A 8 21.13 -37.20 -4.66
CA ALA A 8 20.91 -36.21 -3.60
C ALA A 8 22.21 -35.56 -3.13
N ARG A 9 23.31 -36.33 -3.08
CA ARG A 9 24.65 -35.80 -2.75
C ARG A 9 25.19 -34.85 -3.83
N HIS A 10 25.00 -35.19 -5.10
CA HIS A 10 25.40 -34.33 -6.22
C HIS A 10 24.60 -33.02 -6.25
N LEU A 11 23.29 -33.08 -6.03
CA LEU A 11 22.43 -31.89 -5.96
C LEU A 11 22.84 -30.97 -4.80
N LYS A 12 23.12 -31.53 -3.63
CA LYS A 12 23.60 -30.77 -2.47
C LYS A 12 24.91 -30.02 -2.78
N LYS A 13 25.89 -30.72 -3.37
CA LYS A 13 27.17 -30.12 -3.79
C LYS A 13 26.98 -29.01 -4.84
N ALA A 14 26.08 -29.21 -5.80
CA ALA A 14 25.78 -28.18 -6.81
C ALA A 14 25.23 -26.90 -6.18
N ARG A 15 24.29 -27.03 -5.23
CA ARG A 15 23.74 -25.90 -4.45
C ARG A 15 24.81 -25.20 -3.61
N GLU A 16 25.70 -25.96 -2.98
CA GLU A 16 26.83 -25.39 -2.20
C GLU A 16 27.78 -24.58 -3.09
N ILE A 17 28.13 -25.10 -4.27
CA ILE A 17 28.98 -24.39 -5.24
C ILE A 17 28.31 -23.11 -5.74
N GLU A 18 27.00 -23.17 -6.01
CA GLU A 18 26.23 -22.00 -6.44
C GLU A 18 26.17 -20.93 -5.36
N ALA A 19 25.89 -21.32 -4.11
CA ALA A 19 25.90 -20.41 -2.95
C ALA A 19 27.29 -19.78 -2.74
N GLN A 20 28.36 -20.55 -2.87
CA GLN A 20 29.73 -20.02 -2.80
C GLN A 20 30.01 -18.99 -3.91
N LYS A 21 29.62 -19.27 -5.15
CA LYS A 21 29.76 -18.33 -6.27
C LYS A 21 28.97 -17.04 -6.04
N LEU A 22 27.76 -17.13 -5.49
CA LEU A 22 26.95 -15.96 -5.13
C LEU A 22 27.63 -15.12 -4.04
N ASN A 23 28.18 -15.77 -3.02
CA ASN A 23 28.91 -15.09 -1.94
C ASN A 23 30.18 -14.40 -2.44
N MET A 24 30.96 -15.05 -3.32
CA MET A 24 32.12 -14.43 -3.96
C MET A 24 31.73 -13.18 -4.75
N LYS A 25 30.65 -13.24 -5.54
CA LYS A 25 30.15 -12.07 -6.28
C LYS A 25 29.69 -10.94 -5.36
N ARG A 26 29.05 -11.26 -4.23
CA ARG A 26 28.63 -10.26 -3.22
C ARG A 26 29.84 -9.59 -2.58
N ASN A 27 30.86 -10.36 -2.22
CA ASN A 27 32.08 -9.84 -1.60
C ASN A 27 32.88 -8.95 -2.56
N ASP A 28 32.97 -9.33 -3.85
CA ASP A 28 33.59 -8.49 -4.88
C ASP A 28 32.87 -7.14 -5.04
N LYS A 29 31.53 -7.16 -5.08
CA LYS A 29 30.73 -5.92 -5.10
C LYS A 29 30.99 -5.06 -3.86
N LYS A 30 31.02 -5.66 -2.67
CA LYS A 30 31.30 -4.95 -1.42
C LYS A 30 32.66 -4.27 -1.47
N ARG A 31 33.70 -4.99 -1.90
CA ARG A 31 35.06 -4.43 -2.02
C ARG A 31 35.11 -3.23 -2.96
N LYS A 32 34.44 -3.32 -4.12
CA LYS A 32 34.36 -2.22 -5.08
C LYS A 32 33.66 -0.98 -4.50
N ILE A 33 32.62 -1.19 -3.70
CA ILE A 33 31.92 -0.10 -3.00
C ILE A 33 32.85 0.55 -1.99
N ASP A 34 33.55 -0.25 -1.17
CA ASP A 34 34.51 0.26 -0.18
C ASP A 34 35.64 1.06 -0.86
N GLU A 35 36.16 0.59 -1.99
CA GLU A 35 37.15 1.29 -2.82
C GLU A 35 36.64 2.64 -3.35
N ILE A 36 35.33 2.75 -3.66
CA ILE A 36 34.71 4.00 -4.11
C ILE A 36 34.55 4.95 -2.92
N ILE A 37 34.00 4.48 -1.80
CA ILE A 37 33.76 5.28 -0.59
C ILE A 37 35.07 5.89 -0.09
N ASN A 38 36.15 5.11 -0.05
CA ASN A 38 37.47 5.57 0.40
C ASN A 38 38.08 6.67 -0.49
N LYS A 39 37.58 6.86 -1.72
CA LYS A 39 38.02 7.92 -2.63
C LYS A 39 37.14 9.17 -2.57
N MET A 40 36.03 9.13 -1.85
CA MET A 40 35.10 10.25 -1.73
C MET A 40 35.56 11.20 -0.61
N ASP A 41 35.35 12.50 -0.83
CA ASP A 41 35.46 13.49 0.24
C ASP A 41 34.20 13.47 1.13
N GLU A 42 34.30 14.05 2.32
CA GLU A 42 33.26 14.05 3.34
C GLU A 42 31.94 14.67 2.83
N GLN A 43 32.02 15.77 2.06
CA GLN A 43 30.84 16.43 1.50
C GLN A 43 30.11 15.55 0.47
N LYS A 44 30.84 14.85 -0.40
CA LYS A 44 30.24 13.89 -1.34
C LYS A 44 29.67 12.68 -0.61
N LEU A 45 30.28 12.26 0.49
CA LEU A 45 29.80 11.15 1.30
C LEU A 45 28.44 11.49 1.93
N ASP A 46 28.31 12.68 2.54
CA ASP A 46 27.06 13.17 3.14
C ASP A 46 25.94 13.31 2.11
N ASN A 47 26.23 13.92 0.96
CA ASN A 47 25.25 14.04 -0.13
C ASN A 47 24.78 12.67 -0.65
N THR A 48 25.71 11.70 -0.72
CA THR A 48 25.38 10.34 -1.16
C THR A 48 24.52 9.62 -0.13
N LEU A 49 24.81 9.80 1.16
CA LEU A 49 24.02 9.24 2.25
C LEU A 49 22.60 9.82 2.27
N ASP A 50 22.44 11.12 2.08
CA ASP A 50 21.13 11.77 1.97
C ASP A 50 20.33 11.25 0.77
N LEU A 51 20.96 11.09 -0.41
CA LEU A 51 20.33 10.53 -1.60
C LEU A 51 19.89 9.07 -1.40
N ILE A 52 20.75 8.23 -0.79
CA ILE A 52 20.42 6.83 -0.47
C ILE A 52 19.28 6.77 0.54
N THR A 53 19.30 7.63 1.55
CA THR A 53 18.24 7.69 2.58
C THR A 53 16.90 8.07 1.96
N LYS A 54 16.86 9.14 1.16
CA LYS A 54 15.65 9.55 0.41
C LYS A 54 15.16 8.47 -0.54
N LEU A 55 16.06 7.79 -1.24
CA LEU A 55 15.71 6.67 -2.11
C LEU A 55 15.13 5.50 -1.31
N THR A 56 15.70 5.20 -0.14
CA THR A 56 15.24 4.13 0.75
C THR A 56 13.87 4.46 1.34
N GLU A 57 13.65 5.69 1.79
CA GLU A 57 12.36 6.17 2.28
C GLU A 57 11.29 6.14 1.18
N SER A 58 11.60 6.64 -0.01
CA SER A 58 10.70 6.54 -1.18
C SER A 58 10.41 5.09 -1.57
N SER A 59 11.38 4.20 -1.39
CA SER A 59 11.18 2.76 -1.61
C SER A 59 10.31 2.12 -0.53
N LYS A 60 10.36 2.62 0.71
CA LYS A 60 9.57 2.10 1.83
C LYS A 60 8.08 2.32 1.60
N GLU A 61 7.66 3.54 1.23
CA GLU A 61 6.25 3.82 0.91
C GLU A 61 5.73 2.93 -0.23
N ARG A 62 6.58 2.67 -1.23
CA ARG A 62 6.24 1.76 -2.33
C ARG A 62 6.13 0.31 -1.87
N ILE A 63 7.05 -0.16 -1.02
CA ILE A 63 7.03 -1.51 -0.46
C ILE A 63 5.79 -1.71 0.42
N ASP A 64 5.46 -0.71 1.23
CA ASP A 64 4.28 -0.71 2.11
C ASP A 64 3.01 -0.79 1.24
N LEU A 65 2.91 0.01 0.17
CA LEU A 65 1.79 -0.06 -0.77
C LEU A 65 1.67 -1.44 -1.44
N ILE A 66 2.79 -2.02 -1.90
CA ILE A 66 2.80 -3.35 -2.52
C ILE A 66 2.32 -4.41 -1.52
N SER A 67 2.80 -4.35 -0.27
CA SER A 67 2.40 -5.25 0.80
C SER A 67 0.89 -5.16 1.06
N SER A 68 0.34 -3.96 1.19
CA SER A 68 -1.11 -3.75 1.37
C SER A 68 -1.93 -4.31 0.21
N VAL A 69 -1.43 -4.22 -1.03
CA VAL A 69 -2.10 -4.82 -2.20
C VAL A 69 -2.02 -6.34 -2.19
N GLN A 70 -0.93 -6.92 -1.69
CA GLN A 70 -0.75 -8.37 -1.56
C GLN A 70 -1.62 -8.98 -0.44
N GLU A 71 -2.01 -8.20 0.55
CA GLU A 71 -2.90 -8.62 1.64
C GLU A 71 -4.38 -8.68 1.22
N LEU A 72 -4.74 -8.08 0.07
CA LEU A 72 -6.11 -8.13 -0.44
C LEU A 72 -6.51 -9.57 -0.79
N SER A 73 -7.74 -9.94 -0.45
CA SER A 73 -8.32 -11.19 -0.93
C SER A 73 -8.58 -11.13 -2.45
N GLU A 74 -8.61 -12.30 -3.10
CA GLU A 74 -8.88 -12.40 -4.55
C GLU A 74 -10.20 -11.73 -4.96
N GLU A 75 -11.19 -11.71 -4.06
CA GLU A 75 -12.49 -11.07 -4.26
C GLU A 75 -12.41 -9.53 -4.21
N GLU A 76 -11.47 -8.98 -3.45
CA GLU A 76 -11.28 -7.53 -3.29
C GLU A 76 -10.40 -6.93 -4.38
N VAL A 77 -9.56 -7.72 -5.05
CA VAL A 77 -8.65 -7.25 -6.11
C VAL A 77 -9.37 -6.49 -7.24
N PRO A 78 -10.49 -6.98 -7.81
CA PRO A 78 -11.22 -6.24 -8.84
C PRO A 78 -11.75 -4.89 -8.34
N THR A 79 -12.25 -4.86 -7.10
CA THR A 79 -12.82 -3.67 -6.45
C THR A 79 -11.73 -2.63 -6.17
N ALA A 80 -10.58 -3.06 -5.64
CA ALA A 80 -9.43 -2.20 -5.40
C ALA A 80 -8.86 -1.63 -6.71
N ASN A 81 -8.75 -2.45 -7.76
CA ASN A 81 -8.32 -1.99 -9.08
C ASN A 81 -9.30 -0.94 -9.65
N HIS A 82 -10.60 -1.15 -9.49
CA HIS A 82 -11.60 -0.16 -9.90
C HIS A 82 -11.44 1.14 -9.11
N LEU A 83 -11.25 1.09 -7.79
CA LEU A 83 -11.02 2.27 -6.94
C LEU A 83 -9.82 3.08 -7.41
N ILE A 84 -8.68 2.44 -7.68
CA ILE A 84 -7.46 3.12 -8.16
C ILE A 84 -7.68 3.79 -9.52
N LYS A 85 -8.45 3.17 -10.41
CA LYS A 85 -8.82 3.75 -11.72
C LYS A 85 -9.72 4.97 -11.55
N THR A 86 -10.72 4.88 -10.68
CA THR A 86 -11.69 5.96 -10.42
C THR A 86 -11.05 7.14 -9.70
N MET A 87 -10.00 6.89 -8.89
CA MET A 87 -9.23 7.94 -8.22
C MET A 87 -8.19 8.63 -9.11
N ARG A 88 -8.32 8.53 -10.44
CA ARG A 88 -7.48 9.26 -11.40
C ARG A 88 -8.31 10.27 -12.17
N TYR A 89 -7.67 11.37 -12.57
CA TYR A 89 -8.33 12.33 -13.45
C TYR A 89 -8.64 11.65 -14.80
N PRO A 90 -9.92 11.63 -15.23
CA PRO A 90 -10.30 10.93 -16.45
C PRO A 90 -9.94 11.70 -17.72
N LYS A 91 -9.76 13.03 -17.62
CA LYS A 91 -9.50 13.95 -18.74
C LYS A 91 -8.76 15.19 -18.25
N GLY A 92 -8.17 15.93 -19.20
CA GLY A 92 -7.59 17.25 -18.97
C GLY A 92 -6.08 17.22 -18.66
N PRO A 93 -5.49 18.34 -18.22
CA PRO A 93 -4.03 18.45 -18.06
C PRO A 93 -3.41 17.48 -17.04
N ASN A 94 -4.22 16.94 -16.14
CA ASN A 94 -3.80 15.98 -15.12
C ASN A 94 -4.29 14.55 -15.41
N GLU A 95 -4.78 14.28 -16.62
CA GLU A 95 -5.29 12.97 -17.01
C GLU A 95 -4.32 11.84 -16.64
N GLY A 96 -4.88 10.78 -16.05
CA GLY A 96 -4.11 9.63 -15.58
C GLY A 96 -3.35 9.84 -14.28
N LYS A 97 -3.17 11.08 -13.78
CA LYS A 97 -2.61 11.32 -12.44
C LYS A 97 -3.65 11.00 -11.36
N LEU A 98 -3.18 10.62 -10.17
CA LEU A 98 -4.05 10.46 -9.00
C LEU A 98 -4.68 11.81 -8.63
N ILE A 99 -5.95 11.74 -8.24
CA ILE A 99 -6.70 12.87 -7.68
C ILE A 99 -5.94 13.41 -6.46
N SER A 100 -5.90 14.72 -6.28
CA SER A 100 -5.17 15.33 -5.16
C SER A 100 -5.67 14.85 -3.79
N PRO A 101 -4.79 14.74 -2.77
CA PRO A 101 -5.18 14.31 -1.43
C PRO A 101 -6.32 15.13 -0.83
N TYR A 102 -6.36 16.45 -1.11
CA TYR A 102 -7.46 17.31 -0.67
C TYR A 102 -8.83 16.84 -1.19
N LEU A 103 -8.93 16.50 -2.48
CA LEU A 103 -10.17 16.02 -3.08
C LEU A 103 -10.53 14.61 -2.60
N GLN A 104 -9.52 13.74 -2.38
CA GLN A 104 -9.74 12.43 -1.79
C GLN A 104 -10.33 12.53 -0.38
N ASN A 105 -9.76 13.38 0.48
CA ASN A 105 -10.25 13.63 1.84
C ASN A 105 -11.67 14.20 1.82
N LYS A 106 -11.94 15.16 0.93
CA LYS A 106 -13.27 15.74 0.78
C LYS A 106 -14.32 14.73 0.32
N ALA A 107 -13.94 13.82 -0.59
CA ALA A 107 -14.82 12.72 -1.01
C ALA A 107 -15.10 11.76 0.15
N TYR A 108 -14.07 11.39 0.92
CA TYR A 108 -14.22 10.56 2.12
C TYR A 108 -15.14 11.20 3.17
N GLU A 109 -14.93 12.47 3.49
CA GLU A 109 -15.78 13.22 4.42
C GLU A 109 -17.24 13.26 3.94
N TYR A 110 -17.47 13.51 2.65
CA TYR A 110 -18.80 13.51 2.07
C TYR A 110 -19.47 12.13 2.19
N MET A 111 -18.75 11.05 1.87
CA MET A 111 -19.26 9.68 2.01
C MET A 111 -19.59 9.35 3.47
N SER A 112 -18.69 9.66 4.40
CA SER A 112 -18.91 9.45 5.83
C SER A 112 -20.15 10.20 6.30
N GLN A 113 -20.26 11.50 5.99
CA GLN A 113 -21.43 12.29 6.41
C GLN A 113 -22.73 11.83 5.76
N SER A 114 -22.73 11.48 4.47
CA SER A 114 -23.96 11.08 3.78
C SER A 114 -24.48 9.72 4.24
N LEU A 115 -23.60 8.80 4.61
CA LEU A 115 -23.97 7.49 5.14
C LEU A 115 -24.49 7.59 6.58
N TYR A 116 -23.86 8.41 7.43
CA TYR A 116 -24.25 8.52 8.85
C TYR A 116 -25.37 9.56 9.11
N LYS A 117 -25.42 10.69 8.40
CA LYS A 117 -26.49 11.70 8.60
C LYS A 117 -27.84 11.26 8.04
N ARG A 118 -27.87 10.39 7.03
CA ARG A 118 -29.14 9.89 6.46
C ARG A 118 -29.96 9.11 7.49
N GLN A 119 -29.32 8.39 8.42
CA GLN A 119 -30.01 7.69 9.50
C GLN A 119 -30.73 8.65 10.45
N PHE A 120 -30.11 9.78 10.79
CA PHE A 120 -30.73 10.82 11.64
C PHE A 120 -31.94 11.49 11.00
N SER A 121 -31.90 11.77 9.69
CA SER A 121 -33.06 12.37 9.00
C SER A 121 -34.24 11.41 8.89
N VAL A 122 -33.98 10.11 8.66
CA VAL A 122 -35.05 9.09 8.61
C VAL A 122 -35.64 8.84 9.99
N SER A 123 -34.82 8.79 11.05
CA SER A 123 -35.33 8.61 12.41
C SER A 123 -36.23 9.77 12.85
N ASN A 124 -35.84 11.01 12.55
CA ASN A 124 -36.65 12.19 12.90
C ASN A 124 -37.97 12.20 12.13
N SER A 125 -37.95 11.86 10.84
CA SER A 125 -39.15 11.72 10.02
C SER A 125 -40.12 10.67 10.57
N LEU A 126 -39.62 9.51 10.98
CA LEU A 126 -40.47 8.44 11.56
C LEU A 126 -41.03 8.84 12.93
N GLN A 127 -40.23 9.54 13.75
CA GLN A 127 -40.67 10.08 15.04
C GLN A 127 -41.80 11.09 14.86
N GLU A 128 -41.67 12.01 13.90
CA GLU A 128 -42.70 13.01 13.58
C GLU A 128 -44.00 12.35 13.09
N ILE A 129 -43.90 11.34 12.22
CA ILE A 129 -45.07 10.59 11.73
C ILE A 129 -45.76 9.86 12.90
N ASN A 130 -45.01 9.20 13.78
CA ASN A 130 -45.58 8.52 14.95
C ASN A 130 -46.28 9.50 15.90
N ASN A 131 -45.66 10.64 16.20
CA ASN A 131 -46.27 11.68 17.04
C ASN A 131 -47.57 12.23 16.42
N ALA A 132 -47.60 12.41 15.10
CA ALA A 132 -48.78 12.85 14.36
C ALA A 132 -49.90 11.79 14.36
N MET A 133 -49.56 10.51 14.35
CA MET A 133 -50.54 9.42 14.49
C MET A 133 -51.08 9.33 15.91
N GLU A 134 -50.24 9.42 16.94
CA GLU A 134 -50.67 9.41 18.34
C GLU A 134 -51.63 10.55 18.66
N THR A 135 -51.37 11.74 18.13
CA THR A 135 -52.28 12.89 18.29
C THR A 135 -53.62 12.66 17.62
N LYS A 136 -53.66 12.08 16.42
CA LYS A 136 -54.92 11.70 15.76
C LYS A 136 -55.69 10.62 16.53
N ILE A 137 -55.01 9.61 17.07
CA ILE A 137 -55.64 8.57 17.88
C ILE A 137 -56.29 9.17 19.13
N LYS A 138 -55.59 10.08 19.83
CA LYS A 138 -56.13 10.79 21.00
C LYS A 138 -57.34 11.67 20.69
N GLN A 139 -57.46 12.21 19.48
CA GLN A 139 -58.61 13.03 19.06
C GLN A 139 -59.85 12.20 18.71
N LEU A 140 -59.67 10.89 18.46
CA LEU A 140 -60.74 9.96 18.10
C LEU A 140 -61.26 9.15 19.31
N GLN A 141 -60.66 9.33 20.49
CA GLN A 141 -61.07 8.75 21.78
C GLN A 141 -61.80 9.81 22.61
#